data_AF-A0AB94IMZ3-F1
#
_entry.id   AF-A0AB94IMZ3-F1
#
_cell.length_a   1.000
_cell.length_b   1.000
_cell.length_c   1.000
_cell.angle_alpha   90.00
_cell.angle_beta   90.00
_cell.angle_gamma   90.00
#
_symmetry.space_group_name_H-M   'P 1'
#
loop_
_entity.id
_entity.type
_entity.pdbx_description
1 polymer ?
#
loop_
_entity_poly.entity_id
_entity_poly.type
_entity_poly.pdbx_seq_one_letter_code
_entity_poly.pdbx_strand_id
1 'polypeptide(L)' 'MAKKKSNKSDEKIGLIISQIIITAILIVDIFVFINQDSIIAKSLAAISFVGFMFLLIPSLKLTLKLKG' A
#
# COMPACT_ATOMS: atom_id res chain seq x y z
N MET A 1 -3.70 -33.72 -9.75
CA MET A 1 -3.98 -32.28 -10.01
C MET A 1 -4.45 -31.57 -8.73
N ALA A 2 -3.58 -31.36 -7.74
CA ALA A 2 -3.95 -30.87 -6.40
C ALA A 2 -3.34 -29.50 -6.01
N LYS A 3 -2.84 -28.71 -6.97
CA LYS A 3 -2.13 -27.44 -6.69
C LYS A 3 -3.02 -26.18 -6.59
N LYS A 4 -4.32 -26.25 -6.88
CA LYS A 4 -5.16 -25.05 -7.03
C LYS A 4 -5.64 -24.40 -5.73
N LYS A 5 -5.49 -25.08 -4.58
CA LYS A 5 -6.01 -24.59 -3.28
C LYS A 5 -4.98 -23.84 -2.42
N SER A 6 -3.68 -24.09 -2.62
CA SER A 6 -2.58 -23.38 -1.91
C SER A 6 -2.48 -21.93 -2.32
N ASN A 7 -2.56 -21.64 -3.64
CA ASN A 7 -2.32 -20.30 -4.18
C ASN A 7 -3.26 -19.21 -3.64
N LYS A 8 -4.52 -19.53 -3.31
CA LYS A 8 -5.47 -18.51 -2.83
C LYS A 8 -5.15 -18.00 -1.42
N SER A 9 -4.48 -18.80 -0.60
CA SER A 9 -4.05 -18.37 0.75
C SER A 9 -2.79 -17.52 0.66
N ASP A 10 -1.82 -17.94 -0.16
CA ASP A 10 -0.56 -17.25 -0.37
C ASP A 10 -0.77 -15.86 -1.01
N GLU A 11 -1.72 -15.76 -1.95
CA GLU A 11 -2.09 -14.51 -2.60
C GLU A 11 -2.77 -13.51 -1.63
N LYS A 12 -3.60 -14.00 -0.70
CA LYS A 12 -4.19 -13.17 0.38
C LYS A 12 -3.12 -12.65 1.34
N ILE A 13 -2.17 -13.50 1.74
CA ILE A 13 -1.07 -13.12 2.63
C ILE A 13 -0.18 -12.07 1.95
N GLY A 14 0.15 -12.27 0.67
CA GLY A 14 0.92 -11.30 -0.11
C GLY A 14 0.23 -9.93 -0.21
N LEU A 15 -1.08 -9.90 -0.40
CA LEU A 15 -1.86 -8.64 -0.42
C LEU A 15 -1.87 -7.94 0.94
N ILE A 16 -2.00 -8.69 2.05
CA ILE A 16 -1.94 -8.12 3.40
C ILE A 16 -0.57 -7.50 3.67
N ILE A 17 0.52 -8.21 3.32
CA ILE A 17 1.90 -7.70 3.47
C ILE A 17 2.08 -6.43 2.63
N SER A 18 1.62 -6.42 1.37
CA SER A 18 1.68 -5.26 0.50
C SER A 18 0.94 -4.06 1.10
N GLN A 19 -0.25 -4.27 1.67
CA GLN A 19 -1.02 -3.20 2.33
C GLN A 19 -0.29 -2.63 3.54
N ILE A 20 0.33 -3.47 4.37
CA ILE A 20 1.12 -3.03 5.52
C ILE A 20 2.29 -2.15 5.06
N ILE A 21 3.02 -2.57 4.03
CA ILE A 21 4.16 -1.81 3.47
C ILE A 21 3.69 -0.46 2.92
N ILE A 22 2.65 -0.44 2.10
CA ILE A 22 2.11 0.81 1.52
C ILE A 22 1.64 1.75 2.63
N THR A 23 0.96 1.23 3.65
CA THR A 23 0.50 2.03 4.79
C THR A 23 1.67 2.62 5.58
N ALA A 24 2.74 1.85 5.82
CA ALA A 24 3.93 2.35 6.50
C ALA A 24 4.60 3.49 5.70
N ILE A 25 4.70 3.36 4.38
CA ILE A 25 5.25 4.42 3.52
C ILE A 25 4.38 5.68 3.57
N LEU A 26 3.05 5.55 3.52
CA LEU A 26 2.14 6.69 3.63
C LEU A 26 2.30 7.43 4.98
N ILE A 27 2.54 6.72 6.08
CA ILE A 27 2.81 7.33 7.39
C ILE A 27 4.13 8.11 7.36
N VAL A 28 5.18 7.55 6.74
CA VAL A 28 6.46 8.24 6.56
C VAL A 28 6.30 9.49 5.69
N ASP A 29 5.53 9.42 4.61
CA ASP A 29 5.26 10.59 3.75
C ASP A 29 4.56 11.70 4.53
N ILE A 30 3.56 11.37 5.37
CA ILE A 30 2.91 12.35 6.27
C ILE A 30 3.92 12.94 7.26
N PHE A 31 4.77 12.09 7.86
CA PHE A 31 5.77 12.54 8.82
C PHE A 31 6.78 13.50 8.18
N VAL A 32 7.26 13.18 6.98
CA VAL A 32 8.18 14.04 6.20
C VAL A 32 7.48 15.33 5.81
N PHE A 33 6.22 15.28 5.39
CA PHE A 33 5.46 16.46 5.00
C PHE A 33 5.26 17.45 6.15
N ILE A 34 5.03 16.94 7.37
CA ILE A 34 4.83 17.78 8.58
C ILE A 34 6.16 18.29 9.14
N ASN A 35 7.18 17.43 9.23
CA ASN A 35 8.40 17.75 9.99
C ASN A 35 9.56 18.32 9.16
N GLN A 36 9.59 18.18 7.84
CA GLN A 36 10.64 18.81 7.05
C GLN A 36 10.25 20.21 6.60
N ASP A 37 11.13 21.20 6.81
CA ASP A 37 10.94 22.55 6.27
C ASP A 37 11.23 22.65 4.77
N SER A 38 11.96 21.68 4.21
CA SER A 38 12.29 21.66 2.78
C SER A 38 11.05 21.48 1.91
N ILE A 39 10.72 22.51 1.12
CA ILE A 39 9.63 22.50 0.13
C ILE A 39 9.78 21.36 -0.88
N ILE A 40 11.02 21.04 -1.25
CA ILE A 40 11.31 19.96 -2.21
C ILE A 40 10.88 18.61 -1.61
N ALA A 41 11.19 18.37 -0.33
CA ALA A 41 10.81 17.14 0.33
C ALA A 41 9.31 17.04 0.59
N LYS A 42 8.65 18.16 0.94
CA LYS A 42 7.17 18.19 1.06
C LYS A 42 6.50 17.88 -0.28
N SER A 43 7.00 18.47 -1.37
CA SER A 43 6.45 18.25 -2.70
C SER A 43 6.66 16.81 -3.16
N LEU A 44 7.85 16.25 -2.92
CA LEU A 44 8.16 14.86 -3.23
C LEU A 44 7.31 13.88 -2.40
N ALA A 45 7.15 14.13 -1.10
CA ALA A 45 6.30 13.35 -0.21
C ALA A 45 4.83 13.43 -0.64
N ALA A 46 4.33 14.58 -1.08
CA ALA A 46 2.97 14.73 -1.58
C ALA A 46 2.72 13.91 -2.87
N ILE A 47 3.66 13.94 -3.82
CA ILE A 47 3.59 13.15 -5.06
C ILE A 47 3.65 11.65 -4.74
N SER A 48 4.59 11.27 -3.87
CA SER A 48 4.75 9.89 -3.38
C SER A 48 3.48 9.39 -2.70
N PHE A 49 2.89 10.20 -1.82
CA PHE A 49 1.66 9.89 -1.11
C PHE A 49 0.49 9.62 -2.07
N VAL A 50 0.31 10.48 -3.09
CA VAL A 50 -0.73 10.28 -4.11
C VAL A 50 -0.50 8.98 -4.90
N GLY A 51 0.76 8.68 -5.27
CA GLY A 51 1.11 7.44 -5.95
C GLY A 51 0.81 6.20 -5.11
N PHE A 52 1.17 6.20 -3.83
CA PHE A 52 0.90 5.09 -2.92
C PHE A 52 -0.59 4.94 -2.59
N MET A 53 -1.33 6.04 -2.47
CA MET A 53 -2.80 6.02 -2.38
C MET A 53 -3.43 5.36 -3.61
N PHE A 54 -2.94 5.67 -4.81
CA PHE A 54 -3.43 5.06 -6.04
C PHE A 54 -3.16 3.55 -6.10
N LEU A 55 -2.08 3.07 -5.49
CA LEU A 55 -1.80 1.63 -5.36
C LEU A 55 -2.62 0.95 -4.26
N LEU A 56 -2.92 1.68 -3.17
CA LEU A 56 -3.68 1.16 -2.03
C LEU A 56 -5.14 0.87 -2.39
N ILE A 57 -5.80 1.75 -3.17
CA ILE A 57 -7.21 1.61 -3.58
C ILE A 57 -7.50 0.29 -4.32
N PRO A 58 -6.80 -0.07 -5.43
CA PRO A 58 -7.01 -1.33 -6.14
C PRO A 58 -6.58 -2.53 -5.29
N SER A 59 -5.54 -2.39 -4.46
CA SER A 59 -5.12 -3.43 -3.51
C SER A 59 -6.23 -3.75 -2.50
N LEU A 60 -6.86 -2.73 -1.90
CA LEU A 60 -8.00 -2.90 -1.00
C LEU A 60 -9.21 -3.51 -1.72
N LYS A 61 -9.49 -3.07 -2.94
CA LYS A 61 -10.59 -3.62 -3.77
C LYS A 61 -10.37 -5.11 -4.07
N LEU A 62 -9.15 -5.53 -4.37
CA LEU A 62 -8.78 -6.94 -4.57
C LEU A 62 -8.95 -7.74 -3.28
N THR A 63 -8.47 -7.22 -2.14
CA THR A 63 -8.62 -7.88 -0.83
C THR A 63 -10.08 -8.05 -0.43
N LEU A 64 -10.93 -7.04 -0.64
CA LEU A 64 -12.38 -7.14 -0.39
C LEU A 64 -13.04 -8.18 -1.29
N LYS A 65 -12.71 -8.19 -2.60
CA LYS A 65 -13.22 -9.18 -3.56
C LYS A 65 -12.79 -10.61 -3.23
N LEU A 66 -11.64 -10.79 -2.56
CA LEU A 66 -11.15 -12.09 -2.11
C LEU A 66 -11.74 -12.55 -0.76
N LYS A 67 -12.40 -11.64 -0.02
CA LYS A 67 -13.02 -11.91 1.28
C LYS A 67 -14.51 -12.26 1.16
N GLY A 68 -15.19 -11.83 0.08
CA GLY A 68 -16.54 -12.28 -0.32
C GLY A 68 -16.51 -13.52 -1.21
#